data_AF-A0A1H4WXN4-F1
#
_entry.id   AF-A0A1H4WXN4-F1
#
_cell.length_a   1.000
_cell.length_b   1.000
_cell.length_c   1.000
_cell.angle_alpha   90.00
_cell.angle_beta   90.00
_cell.angle_gamma   90.00
#
_symmetry.space_group_name_H-M   'P 1'
#
loop_
_entity.id
_entity.type
_entity.pdbx_description
1 polymer ?
#
loop_
_entity_poly.entity_id
_entity_poly.type
_entity_poly.pdbx_seq_one_letter_code
_entity_poly.pdbx_strand_id
1 'polypeptide(L)'
;MVTQLASSMAIVRDSRLREGLREIATVDLDQEFLISQLNNQSWLKVGGNGHALDRKRQPGLSAISLDEVLRTRPAFEQLMQDSMRQTNAMRDAYDTLDPLFQPSPMQSRSNFLEIFEWAPLLEQIAYKSAMRVLQVLDLLRSAVRIELSAGMGGAPASLQLYWQLIHALGQLTLVASSEEARPWLSEMANSFVWERWTPSFALLRERTFWLAAIAARSAAAFGEPVVESYLKQFAQAEHPMMVFDALFGLSAIALANPSSKDAILAELRKLRDHSVALNRNHSVYLICFESAVRVLSKVRGEQREFRELHWHAGSANGMATRAALVGDPTALSASGEYLGFSMLQFVADSPHDEHFPRFPVRSAKEISRGKIAVAFRRAWIAEPEPPTRALLN
;
A
#
# COMPACT_ATOMS: atom_id res chain seq x y z
N MET A 1 -13.17 -11.27 -0.14
CA MET A 1 -13.15 -9.96 0.53
C MET A 1 -14.58 -9.54 0.83
N VAL A 2 -15.42 -9.33 -0.19
CA VAL A 2 -16.86 -8.99 -0.03
C VAL A 2 -17.60 -9.93 0.93
N THR A 3 -17.57 -11.25 0.68
CA THR A 3 -18.28 -12.21 1.55
C THR A 3 -17.83 -12.16 3.01
N GLN A 4 -16.53 -11.99 3.26
CA GLN A 4 -15.97 -11.93 4.61
C GLN A 4 -16.42 -10.65 5.35
N LEU A 5 -16.39 -9.51 4.67
CA LEU A 5 -16.92 -8.27 5.21
C LEU A 5 -18.44 -8.34 5.44
N ALA A 6 -19.18 -8.90 4.47
CA ALA A 6 -20.62 -9.08 4.56
C ALA A 6 -21.01 -9.97 5.75
N SER A 7 -20.29 -11.07 6.01
CA SER A 7 -20.53 -11.92 7.19
C SER A 7 -20.34 -11.13 8.48
N SER A 8 -19.27 -10.35 8.59
CA SER A 8 -19.03 -9.51 9.77
C SER A 8 -20.09 -8.44 9.95
N MET A 9 -20.47 -7.74 8.88
CA MET A 9 -21.51 -6.72 8.90
C MET A 9 -22.87 -7.33 9.31
N ALA A 10 -23.21 -8.51 8.81
CA ALA A 10 -24.43 -9.22 9.20
C ALA A 10 -24.42 -9.55 10.71
N ILE A 11 -23.31 -10.10 11.24
CA ILE A 11 -23.14 -10.37 12.68
C ILE A 11 -23.28 -9.10 13.51
N VAL A 12 -22.68 -7.99 13.07
CA VAL A 12 -22.74 -6.71 13.78
C VAL A 12 -24.13 -6.08 13.75
N ARG A 13 -24.95 -6.35 12.73
CA ARG A 13 -26.27 -5.70 12.56
C ARG A 13 -27.43 -6.53 13.07
N ASP A 14 -27.37 -7.86 12.97
CA ASP A 14 -28.47 -8.75 13.31
C ASP A 14 -28.31 -9.35 14.73
N SER A 15 -29.22 -8.97 15.64
CA SER A 15 -29.21 -9.50 17.01
C SER A 15 -29.49 -10.99 17.08
N ARG A 16 -30.33 -11.54 16.19
CA ARG A 16 -30.66 -12.98 16.17
C ARG A 16 -29.45 -13.81 15.81
N LEU A 17 -28.65 -13.31 14.86
CA LEU A 17 -27.40 -13.96 14.47
C LEU A 17 -26.40 -13.95 15.63
N ARG A 18 -26.31 -12.83 16.37
CA ARG A 18 -25.48 -12.75 17.58
C ARG A 18 -25.95 -13.68 18.68
N GLU A 19 -27.25 -13.78 18.92
CA GLU A 19 -27.84 -14.70 19.90
C GLU A 19 -27.51 -16.16 19.56
N GLY A 20 -27.69 -16.56 18.30
CA GLY A 20 -27.32 -17.91 17.86
C GLY A 20 -25.82 -18.21 18.03
N LEU A 21 -24.95 -17.26 17.73
CA LEU A 21 -23.50 -17.41 17.97
C LEU A 21 -23.15 -17.44 19.45
N ARG A 22 -23.87 -16.67 20.28
CA ARG A 22 -23.70 -16.64 21.73
C ARG A 22 -24.06 -17.98 22.36
N GLU A 23 -25.18 -18.57 21.96
CA GLU A 23 -25.59 -19.91 22.40
C GLU A 23 -24.54 -20.97 22.03
N ILE A 24 -23.99 -20.87 20.81
CA ILE A 24 -22.91 -21.75 20.35
C ILE A 24 -21.64 -21.57 21.20
N ALA A 25 -21.30 -20.32 21.54
CA ALA A 25 -20.14 -19.98 22.37
C ALA A 25 -20.32 -20.32 23.85
N THR A 26 -21.55 -20.71 24.27
CA THR A 26 -21.93 -21.02 25.66
C THR A 26 -21.60 -19.89 26.63
N VAL A 27 -21.92 -18.65 26.26
CA VAL A 27 -21.68 -17.45 27.09
C VAL A 27 -22.99 -16.75 27.46
N ASP A 28 -22.99 -16.08 28.62
CA ASP A 28 -24.15 -15.31 29.11
C ASP A 28 -24.43 -14.06 28.27
N LEU A 29 -25.63 -13.46 28.40
CA LEU A 29 -26.09 -12.30 27.60
C LEU A 29 -25.19 -11.07 27.68
N ASP A 30 -24.53 -10.84 28.80
CA ASP A 30 -23.68 -9.66 29.01
C ASP A 30 -22.19 -9.92 28.74
N GLN A 31 -21.80 -11.18 28.50
CA GLN A 31 -20.41 -11.54 28.25
C GLN A 31 -20.00 -11.28 26.80
N GLU A 32 -18.76 -10.82 26.63
CA GLU A 32 -18.12 -10.69 25.32
C GLU A 32 -17.54 -12.04 24.89
N PHE A 33 -17.58 -12.33 23.60
CA PHE A 33 -16.94 -13.50 23.01
C PHE A 33 -16.32 -13.14 21.65
N LEU A 34 -15.42 -14.01 21.18
CA LEU A 34 -14.65 -13.82 19.97
C LEU A 34 -15.12 -14.77 18.88
N ILE A 35 -15.20 -14.25 17.66
CA ILE A 35 -15.52 -15.02 16.46
C ILE A 35 -14.32 -14.93 15.52
N SER A 36 -13.63 -16.05 15.27
CA SER A 36 -12.66 -16.11 14.17
C SER A 36 -13.37 -16.32 12.85
N GLN A 37 -12.82 -15.76 11.78
CA GLN A 37 -13.42 -15.82 10.45
C GLN A 37 -12.44 -16.32 9.39
N LEU A 38 -12.92 -17.24 8.54
CA LEU A 38 -12.41 -17.53 7.18
C LEU A 38 -10.89 -17.68 7.10
N ASN A 39 -10.31 -18.48 7.99
CA ASN A 39 -8.86 -18.72 8.12
C ASN A 39 -7.99 -17.46 8.30
N ASN A 40 -8.56 -16.33 8.72
CA ASN A 40 -7.81 -15.11 8.99
C ASN A 40 -7.39 -15.07 10.47
N GLN A 41 -6.30 -14.35 10.76
CA GLN A 41 -5.82 -14.17 12.14
C GLN A 41 -6.60 -13.10 12.93
N SER A 42 -7.73 -12.63 12.41
CA SER A 42 -8.58 -11.62 13.04
C SER A 42 -9.77 -12.21 13.77
N TRP A 43 -10.20 -11.48 14.80
CA TRP A 43 -11.27 -11.84 15.71
C TRP A 43 -12.29 -10.73 15.75
N LEU A 44 -13.54 -11.05 15.45
CA LEU A 44 -14.66 -10.16 15.70
C LEU A 44 -15.13 -10.39 17.14
N LYS A 45 -14.87 -9.41 18.01
CA LYS A 45 -15.38 -9.38 19.36
C LYS A 45 -16.80 -8.84 19.37
N VAL A 46 -17.71 -9.55 20.03
CA VAL A 46 -19.13 -9.20 20.11
C VAL A 46 -19.61 -9.34 21.55
N GLY A 47 -20.39 -8.38 22.05
CA GLY A 47 -21.01 -8.46 23.38
C GLY A 47 -21.99 -7.32 23.65
N GLY A 48 -22.37 -7.14 24.92
CA GLY A 48 -23.34 -6.11 25.33
C GLY A 48 -22.89 -4.67 25.04
N ASN A 49 -21.57 -4.43 25.00
CA ASN A 49 -20.98 -3.11 24.76
C ASN A 49 -20.75 -2.80 23.26
N GLY A 50 -21.18 -3.66 22.36
CA GLY A 50 -21.03 -3.48 20.91
C GLY A 50 -20.09 -4.50 20.27
N HIS A 51 -19.27 -4.04 19.34
CA HIS A 51 -18.33 -4.88 18.58
C HIS A 51 -16.97 -4.20 18.42
N ALA A 52 -15.94 -5.02 18.26
CA ALA A 52 -14.59 -4.58 17.93
C ALA A 52 -13.87 -5.64 17.09
N LEU A 53 -12.88 -5.23 16.31
CA LEU A 53 -12.02 -6.15 15.56
C LEU A 53 -10.63 -6.20 16.20
N ASP A 54 -10.20 -7.40 16.56
CA ASP A 54 -8.89 -7.63 17.15
C ASP A 54 -8.01 -8.44 16.20
N ARG A 55 -6.72 -8.08 16.13
CA ARG A 55 -5.68 -8.84 15.40
C ARG A 55 -5.10 -10.00 16.21
N LYS A 56 -5.41 -10.05 17.51
CA LYS A 56 -4.95 -11.07 18.44
C LYS A 56 -6.12 -11.58 19.25
N ARG A 57 -6.10 -12.87 19.56
CA ARG A 57 -7.07 -13.45 20.48
C ARG A 57 -6.91 -12.81 21.85
N GLN A 58 -7.97 -12.22 22.38
CA GLN A 58 -7.97 -11.71 23.75
C GLN A 58 -8.05 -12.89 24.73
N PRO A 59 -7.11 -13.01 25.68
CA PRO A 59 -7.13 -14.09 26.66
C PRO A 59 -8.35 -13.95 27.59
N GLY A 60 -8.92 -15.08 28.00
CA GLY A 60 -10.08 -15.13 28.90
C GLY A 60 -11.44 -15.04 28.22
N LEU A 61 -11.51 -14.71 26.91
CA LEU A 61 -12.77 -14.73 26.17
C LEU A 61 -13.03 -16.09 25.50
N SER A 62 -14.30 -16.53 25.52
CA SER A 62 -14.76 -17.67 24.72
C SER A 62 -14.56 -17.34 23.24
N ALA A 63 -14.15 -18.33 22.46
CA ALA A 63 -13.78 -18.14 21.06
C ALA A 63 -14.41 -19.24 20.21
N ILE A 64 -15.12 -18.83 19.15
CA ILE A 64 -15.73 -19.75 18.18
C ILE A 64 -15.16 -19.50 16.79
N SER A 65 -15.11 -20.56 15.97
CA SER A 65 -14.76 -20.46 14.56
C SER A 65 -16.04 -20.38 13.73
N LEU A 66 -16.23 -19.28 12.99
CA LEU A 66 -17.37 -19.12 12.12
C LEU A 66 -17.40 -20.21 11.03
N ASP A 67 -16.23 -20.57 10.49
CA ASP A 67 -16.11 -21.60 9.47
C ASP A 67 -16.56 -22.97 10.00
N GLU A 68 -16.18 -23.29 11.24
CA GLU A 68 -16.60 -24.52 11.90
C GLU A 68 -18.12 -24.54 12.13
N VAL A 69 -18.68 -23.43 12.58
CA VAL A 69 -20.12 -23.29 12.80
C VAL A 69 -20.89 -23.48 11.51
N LEU A 70 -20.50 -22.79 10.44
CA LEU A 70 -21.16 -22.90 9.13
C LEU A 70 -21.05 -24.33 8.59
N ARG A 71 -19.90 -24.99 8.77
CA ARG A 71 -19.69 -26.37 8.33
C ARG A 71 -20.52 -27.40 9.10
N THR A 72 -20.69 -27.21 10.41
CA THR A 72 -21.31 -28.20 11.31
C THR A 72 -22.80 -27.96 11.55
N ARG A 73 -23.32 -26.76 11.25
CA ARG A 73 -24.71 -26.38 11.51
C ARG A 73 -25.36 -25.76 10.27
N PRO A 74 -25.93 -26.57 9.35
CA PRO A 74 -26.57 -26.07 8.12
C PRO A 74 -27.71 -25.06 8.37
N ALA A 75 -28.46 -25.24 9.46
CA ALA A 75 -29.50 -24.28 9.86
C ALA A 75 -28.92 -22.89 10.19
N PHE A 76 -27.71 -22.84 10.73
CA PHE A 76 -27.02 -21.58 11.02
C PHE A 76 -26.50 -20.91 9.74
N GLU A 77 -26.04 -21.69 8.76
CA GLU A 77 -25.69 -21.16 7.43
C GLU A 77 -26.89 -20.49 6.76
N GLN A 78 -28.06 -21.12 6.80
CA GLN A 78 -29.29 -20.53 6.28
C GLN A 78 -29.64 -19.21 7.02
N LEU A 79 -29.54 -19.21 8.35
CA LEU A 79 -29.75 -18.01 9.17
C LEU A 79 -28.77 -16.88 8.78
N MET A 80 -27.49 -17.19 8.55
CA MET A 80 -26.49 -16.24 8.09
C MET A 80 -26.85 -15.65 6.71
N GLN A 81 -27.25 -16.49 5.76
CA GLN A 81 -27.65 -16.03 4.43
C GLN A 81 -28.90 -15.14 4.47
N ASP A 82 -29.89 -15.50 5.28
CA ASP A 82 -31.11 -14.70 5.46
C ASP A 82 -30.79 -13.38 6.16
N SER A 83 -29.90 -13.39 7.16
CA SER A 83 -29.42 -12.20 7.84
C SER A 83 -28.69 -11.24 6.89
N MET A 84 -27.79 -11.75 6.03
CA MET A 84 -27.10 -10.95 5.03
C MET A 84 -28.07 -10.27 4.05
N ARG A 85 -29.17 -10.95 3.67
CA ARG A 85 -30.21 -10.39 2.82
C ARG A 85 -31.03 -9.33 3.54
N GLN A 86 -31.46 -9.60 4.78
CA GLN A 86 -32.30 -8.68 5.56
C GLN A 86 -31.57 -7.40 5.94
N THR A 87 -30.27 -7.49 6.26
CA THR A 87 -29.44 -6.35 6.68
C THR A 87 -28.73 -5.64 5.53
N ASN A 88 -28.95 -6.07 4.28
CA ASN A 88 -28.23 -5.63 3.08
C ASN A 88 -26.69 -5.75 3.19
N ALA A 89 -26.16 -6.58 4.10
CA ALA A 89 -24.73 -6.64 4.40
C ALA A 89 -23.87 -6.97 3.17
N MET A 90 -24.38 -7.78 2.23
CA MET A 90 -23.66 -8.11 0.99
C MET A 90 -23.53 -6.90 0.06
N ARG A 91 -24.60 -6.11 -0.07
CA ARG A 91 -24.61 -4.90 -0.88
C ARG A 91 -23.70 -3.84 -0.27
N ASP A 92 -23.83 -3.62 1.03
CA ASP A 92 -23.02 -2.63 1.73
C ASP A 92 -21.54 -3.03 1.70
N ALA A 93 -21.20 -4.31 1.90
CA ALA A 93 -19.83 -4.78 1.76
C ALA A 93 -19.28 -4.58 0.33
N TYR A 94 -20.12 -4.73 -0.69
CA TYR A 94 -19.73 -4.41 -2.06
C TYR A 94 -19.49 -2.90 -2.21
N ASP A 95 -20.45 -2.07 -1.79
CA ASP A 95 -20.39 -0.60 -1.91
C ASP A 95 -19.21 0.00 -1.13
N THR A 96 -18.88 -0.57 0.04
CA THR A 96 -17.70 -0.18 0.85
C THR A 96 -16.39 -0.57 0.14
N LEU A 97 -16.31 -1.72 -0.54
CA LEU A 97 -15.06 -2.22 -1.14
C LEU A 97 -14.85 -1.84 -2.61
N ASP A 98 -15.92 -1.55 -3.36
CA ASP A 98 -15.86 -1.17 -4.78
C ASP A 98 -14.88 -0.01 -5.04
N PRO A 99 -14.81 1.04 -4.21
CA PRO A 99 -13.85 2.14 -4.40
C PRO A 99 -12.38 1.69 -4.45
N LEU A 100 -12.00 0.57 -3.81
CA LEU A 100 -10.63 0.06 -3.87
C LEU A 100 -10.21 -0.35 -5.29
N PHE A 101 -11.17 -0.65 -6.16
CA PHE A 101 -10.92 -1.14 -7.52
C PHE A 101 -11.20 -0.10 -8.60
N GLN A 102 -11.77 1.06 -8.22
CA GLN A 102 -12.02 2.17 -9.14
C GLN A 102 -10.87 3.18 -9.13
N PRO A 103 -10.37 3.63 -10.29
CA PRO A 103 -9.33 4.68 -10.37
C PRO A 103 -9.86 6.10 -10.12
N SER A 104 -11.15 6.30 -10.40
CA SER A 104 -11.79 7.60 -10.55
C SER A 104 -13.27 7.49 -10.23
N PRO A 105 -13.84 8.42 -9.44
CA PRO A 105 -13.08 9.39 -8.65
C PRO A 105 -12.19 8.69 -7.62
N MET A 106 -11.04 9.29 -7.29
CA MET A 106 -10.24 8.80 -6.16
C MET A 106 -11.13 8.73 -4.91
N GLN A 107 -11.03 7.63 -4.15
CA GLN A 107 -11.80 7.49 -2.92
C GLN A 107 -11.51 8.66 -1.95
N SER A 108 -12.51 9.05 -1.16
CA SER A 108 -12.31 10.06 -0.13
C SER A 108 -11.70 9.48 1.13
N ARG A 109 -11.19 10.35 2.02
CA ARG A 109 -10.76 9.97 3.37
C ARG A 109 -11.84 9.25 4.15
N SER A 110 -13.09 9.72 4.08
CA SER A 110 -14.22 9.09 4.76
C SER A 110 -14.44 7.65 4.30
N ASN A 111 -14.41 7.42 2.98
CA ASN A 111 -14.61 6.09 2.42
C ASN A 111 -13.43 5.17 2.76
N PHE A 112 -12.20 5.70 2.71
CA PHE A 112 -11.04 4.93 3.11
C PHE A 112 -11.07 4.57 4.61
N LEU A 113 -11.44 5.51 5.48
CA LEU A 113 -11.56 5.26 6.92
C LEU A 113 -12.64 4.21 7.22
N GLU A 114 -13.76 4.23 6.52
CA GLU A 114 -14.79 3.19 6.62
C GLU A 114 -14.23 1.80 6.28
N ILE A 115 -13.43 1.68 5.22
CA ILE A 115 -12.74 0.41 4.89
C ILE A 115 -11.69 0.07 5.96
N PHE A 116 -10.97 1.08 6.45
CA PHE A 116 -9.86 0.92 7.38
C PHE A 116 -10.32 0.49 8.78
N GLU A 117 -11.55 0.81 9.19
CA GLU A 117 -12.18 0.24 10.39
C GLU A 117 -12.22 -1.30 10.33
N TRP A 118 -12.36 -1.86 9.13
CA TRP A 118 -12.33 -3.31 8.87
C TRP A 118 -10.92 -3.84 8.56
N ALA A 119 -9.86 -3.03 8.67
CA ALA A 119 -8.50 -3.43 8.30
C ALA A 119 -8.03 -4.75 8.95
N PRO A 120 -8.24 -5.03 10.26
CA PRO A 120 -7.86 -6.33 10.84
C PRO A 120 -8.47 -7.52 10.08
N LEU A 121 -9.69 -7.36 9.57
CA LEU A 121 -10.39 -8.38 8.81
C LEU A 121 -9.89 -8.46 7.36
N LEU A 122 -9.48 -7.34 6.79
CA LEU A 122 -9.21 -7.20 5.35
C LEU A 122 -7.72 -7.28 4.99
N GLU A 123 -6.79 -7.00 5.90
CA GLU A 123 -5.37 -6.79 5.60
C GLU A 123 -4.71 -7.94 4.83
N GLN A 124 -4.90 -9.19 5.26
CA GLN A 124 -4.31 -10.35 4.56
C GLN A 124 -4.92 -10.59 3.17
N ILE A 125 -6.24 -10.43 3.03
CA ILE A 125 -6.92 -10.63 1.74
C ILE A 125 -6.70 -9.45 0.80
N ALA A 126 -6.52 -8.24 1.33
CA ALA A 126 -6.10 -7.06 0.58
C ALA A 126 -4.69 -7.27 0.03
N TYR A 127 -3.74 -7.76 0.84
CA TYR A 127 -2.40 -8.10 0.39
C TYR A 127 -2.40 -9.18 -0.70
N LYS A 128 -3.13 -10.28 -0.51
CA LYS A 128 -3.28 -11.34 -1.53
C LYS A 128 -3.89 -10.79 -2.82
N SER A 129 -4.88 -9.91 -2.71
CA SER A 129 -5.50 -9.23 -3.86
C SER A 129 -4.50 -8.31 -4.57
N ALA A 130 -3.71 -7.54 -3.82
CA ALA A 130 -2.64 -6.69 -4.35
C ALA A 130 -1.63 -7.50 -5.16
N MET A 131 -1.20 -8.67 -4.66
CA MET A 131 -0.28 -9.55 -5.39
C MET A 131 -0.91 -10.12 -6.67
N ARG A 132 -2.21 -10.44 -6.68
CA ARG A 132 -2.91 -10.85 -7.91
C ARG A 132 -3.01 -9.71 -8.92
N VAL A 133 -3.33 -8.51 -8.46
CA VAL A 133 -3.35 -7.30 -9.32
C VAL A 133 -1.96 -7.06 -9.93
N LEU A 134 -0.89 -7.26 -9.15
CA LEU A 134 0.48 -7.13 -9.62
C LEU A 134 0.80 -8.10 -10.78
N GLN A 135 0.37 -9.36 -10.67
CA GLN A 135 0.54 -10.36 -11.74
C GLN A 135 -0.18 -9.95 -13.03
N VAL A 136 -1.39 -9.40 -12.91
CA VAL A 136 -2.14 -8.90 -14.09
C VAL A 136 -1.45 -7.67 -14.69
N LEU A 137 -0.92 -6.77 -13.86
CA LEU A 137 -0.14 -5.61 -14.32
C LEU A 137 1.11 -6.03 -15.09
N ASP A 138 1.85 -7.06 -14.63
CA ASP A 138 3.02 -7.58 -15.33
C ASP A 138 2.69 -7.99 -16.78
N LEU A 139 1.52 -8.62 -17.00
CA LEU A 139 1.04 -8.99 -18.33
C LEU A 139 0.62 -7.75 -19.16
N LEU A 140 -0.14 -6.83 -18.55
CA LEU A 140 -0.67 -5.65 -19.24
C LEU A 140 0.41 -4.69 -19.72
N ARG A 141 1.53 -4.56 -19.00
CA ARG A 141 2.62 -3.65 -19.40
C ARG A 141 3.17 -3.96 -20.79
N SER A 142 3.25 -5.24 -21.16
CA SER A 142 3.69 -5.62 -22.50
C SER A 142 2.70 -5.16 -23.57
N ALA A 143 1.39 -5.34 -23.33
CA ALA A 143 0.34 -4.89 -24.23
C ALA A 143 0.33 -3.36 -24.38
N VAL A 144 0.36 -2.63 -23.26
CA VAL A 144 0.39 -1.16 -23.26
C VAL A 144 1.63 -0.63 -23.99
N ARG A 145 2.80 -1.25 -23.80
CA ARG A 145 4.03 -0.87 -24.51
C ARG A 145 3.89 -1.02 -26.02
N ILE A 146 3.35 -2.14 -26.50
CA ILE A 146 3.12 -2.38 -27.93
C ILE A 146 2.17 -1.33 -28.50
N GLU A 147 1.03 -1.10 -27.85
CA GLU A 147 0.02 -0.17 -28.32
C GLU A 147 0.53 1.29 -28.36
N LEU A 148 1.26 1.72 -27.33
CA LEU A 148 1.86 3.06 -27.29
C LEU A 148 2.96 3.25 -28.34
N SER A 149 3.64 2.18 -28.75
CA SER A 149 4.71 2.22 -29.77
C SER A 149 4.15 2.25 -31.19
N ALA A 150 2.98 1.66 -31.42
CA ALA A 150 2.34 1.60 -32.74
C ALA A 150 1.75 2.94 -33.22
N GLY A 151 1.77 4.00 -32.40
CA GLY A 151 1.31 5.34 -32.78
C GLY A 151 -0.17 5.43 -33.19
N MET A 152 -0.97 4.38 -32.95
CA MET A 152 -2.38 4.36 -33.31
C MET A 152 -3.10 5.46 -32.54
N GLY A 153 -3.73 6.39 -33.26
CA GLY A 153 -4.23 7.69 -32.77
C GLY A 153 -5.38 7.65 -31.75
N GLY A 154 -5.63 6.52 -31.09
CA GLY A 154 -6.53 6.38 -29.96
C GLY A 154 -5.78 5.84 -28.74
N ALA A 155 -5.98 6.45 -27.57
CA ALA A 155 -5.43 5.89 -26.34
C ALA A 155 -6.08 4.52 -26.07
N PRO A 156 -5.29 3.44 -25.93
CA PRO A 156 -5.81 2.09 -25.93
C PRO A 156 -6.51 1.74 -24.61
N ALA A 157 -7.55 0.89 -24.67
CA ALA A 157 -8.29 0.42 -23.50
C ALA A 157 -7.37 -0.20 -22.43
N SER A 158 -6.26 -0.83 -22.85
CA SER A 158 -5.26 -1.43 -21.96
C SER A 158 -4.53 -0.39 -21.10
N LEU A 159 -4.30 0.83 -21.61
CA LEU A 159 -3.68 1.91 -20.81
C LEU A 159 -4.61 2.37 -19.69
N GLN A 160 -5.91 2.47 -19.97
CA GLN A 160 -6.91 2.80 -18.95
C GLN A 160 -6.96 1.69 -17.90
N LEU A 161 -7.10 0.43 -18.32
CA LEU A 161 -7.14 -0.73 -17.41
C LEU A 161 -5.88 -0.81 -16.54
N TYR A 162 -4.70 -0.63 -17.13
CA TYR A 162 -3.44 -0.54 -16.40
C TYR A 162 -3.49 0.57 -15.33
N TRP A 163 -3.98 1.76 -15.68
CA TRP A 163 -4.12 2.85 -14.72
C TRP A 163 -5.08 2.51 -13.56
N GLN A 164 -6.17 1.79 -13.83
CA GLN A 164 -7.09 1.31 -12.78
C GLN A 164 -6.39 0.35 -11.84
N LEU A 165 -5.68 -0.62 -12.39
CA LEU A 165 -5.04 -1.67 -11.61
C LEU A 165 -3.87 -1.17 -10.79
N ILE A 166 -3.07 -0.19 -11.25
CA ILE A 166 -2.02 0.38 -10.39
C ILE A 166 -2.62 1.16 -9.20
N HIS A 167 -3.78 1.80 -9.38
CA HIS A 167 -4.48 2.47 -8.27
C HIS A 167 -5.04 1.45 -7.30
N ALA A 168 -5.67 0.38 -7.81
CA ALA A 168 -6.13 -0.71 -6.98
C ALA A 168 -4.99 -1.36 -6.19
N LEU A 169 -3.83 -1.56 -6.82
CA LEU A 169 -2.62 -2.04 -6.17
C LEU A 169 -2.21 -1.13 -4.99
N GLY A 170 -2.16 0.18 -5.21
CA GLY A 170 -1.86 1.15 -4.15
C GLY A 170 -2.87 1.11 -3.00
N GLN A 171 -4.16 1.16 -3.31
CA GLN A 171 -5.25 1.18 -2.32
C GLN A 171 -5.28 -0.11 -1.48
N LEU A 172 -5.15 -1.27 -2.11
CA LEU A 172 -5.08 -2.56 -1.42
C LEU A 172 -3.81 -2.67 -0.55
N THR A 173 -2.69 -2.12 -1.03
CA THR A 173 -1.45 -2.09 -0.24
C THR A 173 -1.60 -1.22 1.00
N LEU A 174 -2.27 -0.06 0.91
CA LEU A 174 -2.56 0.78 2.07
C LEU A 174 -3.43 0.07 3.12
N VAL A 175 -4.49 -0.63 2.69
CA VAL A 175 -5.34 -1.43 3.60
C VAL A 175 -4.53 -2.53 4.27
N ALA A 176 -3.60 -3.17 3.55
CA ALA A 176 -2.73 -4.20 4.09
C ALA A 176 -1.61 -3.67 5.01
N SER A 177 -1.26 -2.38 4.92
CA SER A 177 -0.05 -1.80 5.53
C SER A 177 -0.38 -0.81 6.65
N SER A 178 -1.25 -1.19 7.57
CA SER A 178 -1.45 -0.47 8.83
C SER A 178 -0.24 -0.63 9.75
N GLU A 179 0.00 0.28 10.70
CA GLU A 179 1.10 0.10 11.66
C GLU A 179 0.87 -1.14 12.54
N GLU A 180 -0.40 -1.40 12.86
CA GLU A 180 -0.83 -2.54 13.66
C GLU A 180 -0.79 -3.88 12.90
N ALA A 181 -0.68 -3.84 11.56
CA ALA A 181 -0.47 -5.02 10.71
C ALA A 181 0.96 -5.58 10.80
N ARG A 182 1.90 -4.84 11.40
CA ARG A 182 3.32 -5.22 11.49
C ARG A 182 3.56 -6.67 11.96
N PRO A 183 2.88 -7.22 12.98
CA PRO A 183 3.13 -8.59 13.42
C PRO A 183 2.95 -9.64 12.32
N TRP A 184 1.81 -9.65 11.61
CA TRP A 184 1.57 -10.65 10.56
C TRP A 184 2.42 -10.37 9.31
N LEU A 185 2.68 -9.09 8.98
CA LEU A 185 3.59 -8.72 7.89
C LEU A 185 5.02 -9.22 8.16
N SER A 186 5.46 -9.14 9.43
CA SER A 186 6.75 -9.65 9.88
C SER A 186 6.81 -11.18 9.78
N GLU A 187 5.76 -11.88 10.25
CA GLU A 187 5.64 -13.34 10.12
C GLU A 187 5.69 -13.76 8.64
N MET A 188 4.94 -13.07 7.79
CA MET A 188 4.92 -13.32 6.35
C MET A 188 6.27 -13.04 5.70
N ALA A 189 6.95 -11.96 6.08
CA ALA A 189 8.28 -11.65 5.54
C ALA A 189 9.31 -12.71 5.89
N ASN A 190 9.19 -13.35 7.05
CA ASN A 190 10.06 -14.44 7.47
C ASN A 190 9.66 -15.80 6.87
N SER A 191 8.51 -15.91 6.19
CA SER A 191 8.01 -17.18 5.66
C SER A 191 8.55 -17.54 4.27
N PHE A 192 9.33 -16.65 3.62
CA PHE A 192 9.96 -16.92 2.32
C PHE A 192 11.24 -16.11 2.12
N VAL A 193 12.07 -16.56 1.16
CA VAL A 193 13.33 -15.87 0.82
C VAL A 193 13.07 -14.76 -0.20
N TRP A 194 13.48 -13.55 0.14
CA TRP A 194 13.43 -12.39 -0.74
C TRP A 194 14.66 -12.37 -1.65
N GLU A 195 14.50 -12.83 -2.90
CA GLU A 195 15.62 -12.90 -3.84
C GLU A 195 15.75 -11.68 -4.74
N ARG A 196 14.62 -11.16 -5.24
CA ARG A 196 14.58 -10.09 -6.26
C ARG A 196 13.47 -9.07 -6.03
N TRP A 197 12.93 -9.05 -4.83
CA TRP A 197 11.74 -8.26 -4.52
C TRP A 197 11.89 -7.63 -3.15
N THR A 198 11.26 -6.48 -2.99
CA THR A 198 11.10 -5.75 -1.73
C THR A 198 9.65 -5.29 -1.63
N PRO A 199 9.11 -5.07 -0.42
CA PRO A 199 7.72 -4.63 -0.24
C PRO A 199 7.32 -3.35 -0.99
N SER A 200 8.28 -2.45 -1.26
CA SER A 200 8.06 -1.16 -1.93
C SER A 200 8.20 -1.22 -3.46
N PHE A 201 8.96 -2.19 -4.00
CA PHE A 201 9.42 -2.11 -5.39
C PHE A 201 8.29 -2.13 -6.41
N ALA A 202 7.25 -2.94 -6.14
CA ALA A 202 6.10 -3.08 -7.03
C ALA A 202 5.39 -1.75 -7.30
N LEU A 203 5.37 -0.85 -6.32
CA LEU A 203 4.76 0.48 -6.39
C LEU A 203 5.75 1.53 -6.89
N LEU A 204 7.01 1.51 -6.40
CA LEU A 204 8.02 2.50 -6.79
C LEU A 204 8.41 2.43 -8.27
N ARG A 205 8.42 1.24 -8.86
CA ARG A 205 8.73 1.06 -10.28
C ARG A 205 7.72 1.70 -11.22
N GLU A 206 6.52 2.04 -10.74
CA GLU A 206 5.52 2.81 -11.51
C GLU A 206 5.86 4.31 -11.57
N ARG A 207 6.88 4.76 -10.82
CA ARG A 207 7.45 6.12 -10.83
C ARG A 207 6.39 7.22 -10.69
N THR A 208 5.45 7.08 -9.74
CA THR A 208 4.56 8.18 -9.34
C THR A 208 4.73 8.51 -7.86
N PHE A 209 4.65 9.79 -7.47
CA PHE A 209 4.79 10.19 -6.07
C PHE A 209 3.72 9.57 -5.16
N TRP A 210 2.47 9.49 -5.63
CA TRP A 210 1.39 8.91 -4.83
C TRP A 210 1.64 7.43 -4.52
N LEU A 211 2.04 6.62 -5.53
CA LEU A 211 2.40 5.22 -5.29
C LEU A 211 3.69 5.10 -4.47
N ALA A 212 4.63 6.04 -4.61
CA ALA A 212 5.83 6.06 -3.80
C ALA A 212 5.56 6.36 -2.32
N ALA A 213 4.60 7.23 -2.00
CA ALA A 213 4.17 7.45 -0.62
C ALA A 213 3.56 6.18 -0.02
N ILE A 214 2.75 5.46 -0.78
CA ILE A 214 2.20 4.16 -0.37
C ILE A 214 3.31 3.11 -0.21
N ALA A 215 4.31 3.12 -1.09
CA ALA A 215 5.46 2.23 -1.01
C ALA A 215 6.27 2.46 0.27
N ALA A 216 6.45 3.73 0.67
CA ALA A 216 7.10 4.08 1.93
C ALA A 216 6.32 3.54 3.13
N ARG A 217 4.98 3.65 3.10
CA ARG A 217 4.10 3.08 4.14
C ARG A 217 4.19 1.57 4.22
N SER A 218 4.18 0.91 3.07
CA SER A 218 4.39 -0.54 2.99
C SER A 218 5.72 -0.93 3.63
N ALA A 219 6.84 -0.34 3.19
CA ALA A 219 8.15 -0.62 3.77
C ALA A 219 8.18 -0.39 5.30
N ALA A 220 7.63 0.74 5.78
CA ALA A 220 7.54 1.06 7.20
C ALA A 220 6.66 0.09 8.01
N ALA A 221 5.57 -0.41 7.43
CA ALA A 221 4.67 -1.38 8.06
C ALA A 221 5.33 -2.75 8.21
N PHE A 222 6.08 -3.19 7.19
CA PHE A 222 6.92 -4.39 7.30
C PHE A 222 8.02 -4.23 8.36
N GLY A 223 8.70 -3.08 8.39
CA GLY A 223 9.64 -2.73 9.45
C GLY A 223 10.99 -3.45 9.39
N GLU A 224 11.58 -3.71 10.56
CA GLU A 224 12.93 -4.27 10.71
C GLU A 224 13.17 -5.63 10.04
N PRO A 225 12.22 -6.59 10.01
CA PRO A 225 12.44 -7.91 9.40
C PRO A 225 12.87 -7.90 7.93
N VAL A 226 12.54 -6.85 7.17
CA VAL A 226 12.90 -6.74 5.74
C VAL A 226 14.16 -5.89 5.49
N VAL A 227 14.78 -5.34 6.54
CA VAL A 227 15.98 -4.48 6.41
C VAL A 227 17.13 -5.21 5.71
N GLU A 228 17.40 -6.47 6.10
CA GLU A 228 18.45 -7.26 5.46
C GLU A 228 18.16 -7.52 3.98
N SER A 229 16.90 -7.78 3.62
CA SER A 229 16.49 -7.94 2.22
C SER A 229 16.75 -6.68 1.40
N TYR A 230 16.44 -5.51 1.96
CA TYR A 230 16.76 -4.23 1.33
C TYR A 230 18.27 -3.97 1.21
N LEU A 231 19.06 -4.27 2.26
CA LEU A 231 20.52 -4.12 2.21
C LEU A 231 21.16 -5.04 1.16
N LYS A 232 20.69 -6.30 1.08
CA LYS A 232 21.10 -7.25 0.04
C LYS A 232 20.75 -6.75 -1.36
N GLN A 233 19.52 -6.27 -1.54
CA GLN A 233 19.07 -5.69 -2.81
C GLN A 233 19.92 -4.48 -3.21
N PHE A 234 20.27 -3.60 -2.26
CA PHE A 234 21.15 -2.46 -2.49
C PHE A 234 22.56 -2.89 -2.92
N ALA A 235 23.14 -3.88 -2.24
CA ALA A 235 24.47 -4.39 -2.55
C ALA A 235 24.55 -5.05 -3.94
N GLN A 236 23.46 -5.66 -4.39
CA GLN A 236 23.39 -6.46 -5.64
C GLN A 236 22.68 -5.73 -6.79
N ALA A 237 22.23 -4.48 -6.60
CA ALA A 237 21.41 -3.79 -7.58
C ALA A 237 22.21 -3.40 -8.84
N GLU A 238 21.85 -4.01 -9.97
CA GLU A 238 22.39 -3.65 -11.29
C GLU A 238 21.61 -2.50 -11.97
N HIS A 239 20.36 -2.27 -11.55
CA HIS A 239 19.48 -1.27 -12.16
C HIS A 239 19.27 -0.06 -11.22
N PRO A 240 19.31 1.19 -11.73
CA PRO A 240 19.11 2.40 -10.93
C PRO A 240 17.84 2.40 -10.05
N MET A 241 16.72 1.92 -10.58
CA MET A 241 15.47 1.82 -9.81
C MET A 241 15.54 0.82 -8.65
N MET A 242 16.39 -0.21 -8.72
CA MET A 242 16.59 -1.13 -7.59
C MET A 242 17.43 -0.47 -6.49
N VAL A 243 18.43 0.35 -6.87
CA VAL A 243 19.18 1.19 -5.92
C VAL A 243 18.26 2.19 -5.25
N PHE A 244 17.44 2.89 -6.04
CA PHE A 244 16.47 3.86 -5.54
C PHE A 244 15.49 3.21 -4.56
N ASP A 245 14.85 2.10 -4.96
CA ASP A 245 13.91 1.36 -4.11
C ASP A 245 14.55 0.91 -2.80
N ALA A 246 15.76 0.34 -2.86
CA ALA A 246 16.40 -0.19 -1.67
C ALA A 246 16.71 0.90 -0.64
N LEU A 247 17.28 2.01 -1.10
CA LEU A 247 17.59 3.15 -0.25
C LEU A 247 16.32 3.87 0.24
N PHE A 248 15.30 3.97 -0.61
CA PHE A 248 14.01 4.58 -0.26
C PHE A 248 13.29 3.76 0.82
N GLY A 249 13.22 2.44 0.66
CA GLY A 249 12.61 1.52 1.64
C GLY A 249 13.34 1.54 2.99
N LEU A 250 14.67 1.46 2.99
CA LEU A 250 15.48 1.60 4.22
C LEU A 250 15.26 2.93 4.91
N SER A 251 15.16 4.01 4.15
CA SER A 251 14.89 5.35 4.69
C SER A 251 13.50 5.42 5.32
N ALA A 252 12.47 4.86 4.66
CA ALA A 252 11.12 4.80 5.20
C ALA A 252 11.04 3.97 6.51
N ILE A 253 11.71 2.81 6.56
CA ILE A 253 11.79 1.97 7.76
C ILE A 253 12.47 2.71 8.91
N ALA A 254 13.61 3.35 8.64
CA ALA A 254 14.38 4.08 9.65
C ALA A 254 13.64 5.31 10.20
N LEU A 255 12.84 5.99 9.36
CA LEU A 255 11.99 7.10 9.79
C LEU A 255 10.82 6.64 10.66
N ALA A 256 10.21 5.50 10.32
CA ALA A 256 9.11 4.92 11.09
C ALA A 256 9.56 4.21 12.38
N ASN A 257 10.82 3.76 12.45
CA ASN A 257 11.40 3.08 13.61
C ASN A 257 12.72 3.77 14.02
N PRO A 258 12.66 4.87 14.81
CA PRO A 258 13.85 5.63 15.19
C PRO A 258 14.95 4.82 15.87
N SER A 259 14.61 3.73 16.56
CA SER A 259 15.56 2.79 17.18
C SER A 259 16.51 2.12 16.18
N SER A 260 16.03 1.87 14.95
CA SER A 260 16.80 1.19 13.90
C SER A 260 17.60 2.13 13.00
N LYS A 261 17.37 3.45 13.14
CA LYS A 261 17.93 4.47 12.27
C LYS A 261 19.46 4.46 12.23
N ASP A 262 20.12 4.44 13.39
CA ASP A 262 21.58 4.51 13.47
C ASP A 262 22.24 3.24 12.93
N ALA A 263 21.64 2.07 13.17
CA ALA A 263 22.10 0.80 12.64
C ALA A 263 22.00 0.76 11.10
N ILE A 264 20.85 1.17 10.54
CA ILE A 264 20.65 1.27 9.09
C ILE A 264 21.66 2.25 8.47
N LEU A 265 21.85 3.43 9.07
CA LEU A 265 22.84 4.41 8.60
C LEU A 265 24.28 3.86 8.60
N ALA A 266 24.64 3.09 9.63
CA ALA A 266 25.96 2.48 9.70
C ALA A 266 26.18 1.46 8.57
N GLU A 267 25.20 0.59 8.29
CA GLU A 267 25.29 -0.38 7.20
C GLU A 267 25.32 0.29 5.82
N LEU A 268 24.50 1.33 5.61
CA LEU A 268 24.54 2.11 4.37
C LEU A 268 25.94 2.70 4.12
N ARG A 269 26.56 3.30 5.14
CA ARG A 269 27.92 3.86 5.03
C ARG A 269 28.96 2.79 4.70
N LYS A 270 28.86 1.58 5.26
CA LYS A 270 29.77 0.46 4.93
C LYS A 270 29.62 0.02 3.48
N LEU A 271 28.38 -0.05 2.98
CA LEU A 271 28.09 -0.51 1.61
C LEU A 271 28.40 0.54 0.54
N ARG A 272 28.53 1.83 0.91
CA ARG A 272 28.80 2.94 -0.01
C ARG A 272 29.96 2.64 -0.96
N ASP A 273 31.13 2.38 -0.40
CA ASP A 273 32.37 2.30 -1.19
C ASP A 273 32.41 1.05 -2.06
N HIS A 274 31.83 -0.06 -1.57
CA HIS A 274 31.73 -1.31 -2.32
C HIS A 274 30.80 -1.18 -3.52
N SER A 275 29.61 -0.62 -3.32
CA SER A 275 28.59 -0.51 -4.38
C SER A 275 28.89 0.62 -5.38
N VAL A 276 29.62 1.67 -4.97
CA VAL A 276 30.16 2.69 -5.90
C VAL A 276 31.03 2.06 -6.99
N ALA A 277 31.88 1.10 -6.63
CA ALA A 277 32.82 0.48 -7.56
C ALA A 277 32.14 -0.45 -8.58
N LEU A 278 30.96 -0.99 -8.25
CA LEU A 278 30.24 -1.97 -9.07
C LEU A 278 29.24 -1.35 -10.04
N ASN A 279 28.81 -0.09 -9.82
CA ASN A 279 27.69 0.48 -10.56
C ASN A 279 28.15 1.33 -11.75
N ARG A 280 27.75 0.91 -12.97
CA ARG A 280 28.04 1.65 -14.21
C ARG A 280 27.41 3.06 -14.24
N ASN A 281 26.32 3.27 -13.50
CA ASN A 281 25.63 4.56 -13.37
C ASN A 281 26.01 5.25 -12.06
N HIS A 282 27.30 5.50 -11.88
CA HIS A 282 27.90 6.03 -10.66
C HIS A 282 27.19 7.29 -10.11
N SER A 283 26.77 8.20 -10.98
CA SER A 283 26.06 9.43 -10.59
C SER A 283 24.69 9.16 -9.94
N VAL A 284 23.89 8.26 -10.51
CA VAL A 284 22.56 7.93 -9.96
C VAL A 284 22.68 7.26 -8.60
N TYR A 285 23.65 6.35 -8.47
CA TYR A 285 23.93 5.70 -7.20
C TYR A 285 24.28 6.73 -6.11
N LEU A 286 25.22 7.64 -6.41
CA LEU A 286 25.65 8.66 -5.45
C LEU A 286 24.50 9.59 -5.05
N ILE A 287 23.68 10.05 -6.01
CA ILE A 287 22.55 10.93 -5.72
C ILE A 287 21.52 10.21 -4.82
N CYS A 288 21.17 8.96 -5.11
CA CYS A 288 20.28 8.17 -4.25
C CYS A 288 20.85 8.04 -2.83
N PHE A 289 22.12 7.67 -2.72
CA PHE A 289 22.78 7.46 -1.44
C PHE A 289 22.83 8.75 -0.61
N GLU A 290 23.24 9.86 -1.23
CA GLU A 290 23.30 11.16 -0.57
C GLU A 290 21.91 11.64 -0.15
N SER A 291 20.89 11.44 -0.99
CA SER A 291 19.50 11.77 -0.65
C SER A 291 19.01 10.96 0.57
N ALA A 292 19.31 9.65 0.60
CA ALA A 292 18.96 8.76 1.72
C ALA A 292 19.69 9.16 3.01
N VAL A 293 21.00 9.37 2.96
CA VAL A 293 21.77 9.80 4.13
C VAL A 293 21.29 11.17 4.60
N ARG A 294 20.95 12.09 3.69
CA ARG A 294 20.50 13.43 4.07
C ARG A 294 19.13 13.40 4.74
N VAL A 295 18.16 12.64 4.22
CA VAL A 295 16.84 12.53 4.87
C VAL A 295 16.95 11.89 6.26
N LEU A 296 17.85 10.92 6.44
CA LEU A 296 18.09 10.31 7.73
C LEU A 296 18.93 11.20 8.66
N SER A 297 19.84 12.03 8.15
CA SER A 297 20.72 12.86 9.01
C SER A 297 20.09 14.20 9.42
N LYS A 298 19.13 14.73 8.66
CA LYS A 298 18.51 16.03 8.96
C LYS A 298 17.60 15.95 10.19
N VAL A 299 17.73 16.93 11.09
CA VAL A 299 16.70 17.25 12.10
C VAL A 299 15.62 18.05 11.38
N ARG A 300 14.52 17.38 10.98
CA ARG A 300 13.31 17.97 10.34
C ARG A 300 13.59 19.22 9.49
N GLY A 301 14.16 19.02 8.30
CA GLY A 301 14.41 20.12 7.35
C GLY A 301 13.13 20.70 6.77
N GLU A 302 13.17 21.98 6.38
CA GLU A 302 12.03 22.66 5.75
C GLU A 302 11.59 21.95 4.47
N GLN A 303 10.30 21.63 4.38
CA GLN A 303 9.62 20.89 3.30
C GLN A 303 9.55 21.66 1.96
N ARG A 304 10.58 22.43 1.59
CA ARG A 304 10.52 23.34 0.42
C ARG A 304 10.55 22.61 -0.91
N GLU A 305 11.24 21.48 -1.01
CA GLU A 305 11.59 20.87 -2.30
C GLU A 305 10.44 20.14 -2.99
N PHE A 306 9.46 19.61 -2.25
CA PHE A 306 8.30 18.91 -2.83
C PHE A 306 7.01 19.76 -2.79
N ARG A 307 7.11 21.07 -2.54
CA ARG A 307 5.95 21.99 -2.54
C ARG A 307 5.15 21.97 -3.84
N GLU A 308 5.78 21.62 -4.96
CA GLU A 308 5.12 21.46 -6.27
C GLU A 308 4.07 20.35 -6.28
N LEU A 309 4.14 19.41 -5.33
CA LEU A 309 3.10 18.41 -5.13
C LEU A 309 1.85 19.00 -4.46
N HIS A 310 1.92 20.23 -3.95
CA HIS A 310 0.89 20.89 -3.16
C HIS A 310 0.48 20.09 -1.92
N TRP A 311 1.43 19.31 -1.38
CA TRP A 311 1.24 18.55 -0.16
C TRP A 311 1.51 19.43 1.06
N HIS A 312 0.56 19.41 1.99
CA HIS A 312 0.68 20.01 3.31
C HIS A 312 -0.32 19.32 4.24
N ALA A 313 -0.03 19.31 5.54
CA ALA A 313 -0.90 18.67 6.53
C ALA A 313 -2.31 19.27 6.47
N GLY A 314 -3.34 18.42 6.52
CA GLY A 314 -4.75 18.83 6.50
C GLY A 314 -5.26 19.36 5.15
N SER A 315 -4.49 19.22 4.06
CA SER A 315 -4.93 19.65 2.71
C SER A 315 -6.24 18.97 2.31
N ALA A 316 -7.15 19.67 1.63
CA ALA A 316 -8.38 19.03 1.14
C ALA A 316 -8.11 17.94 0.08
N ASN A 317 -6.97 17.99 -0.61
CA ASN A 317 -6.61 17.03 -1.65
C ASN A 317 -5.81 15.82 -1.14
N GLY A 318 -5.33 15.87 0.11
CA GLY A 318 -4.36 14.91 0.63
C GLY A 318 -3.12 14.79 -0.25
N MET A 319 -2.52 13.60 -0.29
CA MET A 319 -1.37 13.28 -1.12
C MET A 319 -1.75 12.90 -2.56
N ALA A 320 -3.02 12.60 -2.83
CA ALA A 320 -3.54 12.26 -4.16
C ALA A 320 -3.73 13.48 -5.07
N THR A 321 -2.81 14.44 -5.02
CA THR A 321 -2.85 15.62 -5.90
C THR A 321 -2.55 15.23 -7.34
N ARG A 322 -3.03 16.03 -8.29
CA ARG A 322 -2.77 15.80 -9.72
C ARG A 322 -1.28 15.69 -10.03
N ALA A 323 -0.46 16.53 -9.39
CA ALA A 323 0.99 16.51 -9.54
C ALA A 323 1.57 15.19 -9.02
N ALA A 324 1.10 14.71 -7.87
CA ALA A 324 1.60 13.47 -7.29
C ALA A 324 1.22 12.21 -8.06
N LEU A 325 0.04 12.20 -8.69
CA LEU A 325 -0.42 11.04 -9.47
C LEU A 325 0.45 10.79 -10.70
N VAL A 326 1.09 11.81 -11.29
CA VAL A 326 1.89 11.66 -12.52
C VAL A 326 3.35 12.10 -12.41
N GLY A 327 3.72 12.79 -11.33
CA GLY A 327 5.06 13.28 -11.07
C GLY A 327 6.01 12.16 -10.71
N ASP A 328 7.28 12.32 -11.05
CA ASP A 328 8.31 11.30 -10.89
C ASP A 328 9.06 11.45 -9.55
N PRO A 329 9.05 10.44 -8.66
CA PRO A 329 9.82 10.49 -7.42
C PRO A 329 11.34 10.48 -7.65
N THR A 330 11.80 10.13 -8.86
CA THR A 330 13.21 10.20 -9.27
C THR A 330 13.55 11.49 -10.04
N ALA A 331 12.68 12.49 -10.05
CA ALA A 331 13.07 13.82 -10.52
C ALA A 331 14.02 14.49 -9.51
N LEU A 332 15.01 15.23 -10.03
CA LEU A 332 15.96 15.99 -9.21
C LEU A 332 15.33 17.31 -8.74
N SER A 333 15.54 17.64 -7.48
CA SER A 333 15.24 18.95 -6.91
C SER A 333 16.31 19.97 -7.32
N ALA A 334 16.06 21.25 -7.01
CA ALA A 334 17.05 22.30 -7.19
C ALA A 334 18.35 22.08 -6.39
N SER A 335 18.31 21.27 -5.32
CA SER A 335 19.48 20.92 -4.51
C SER A 335 20.20 19.67 -5.02
N GLY A 336 19.76 19.10 -6.15
CA GLY A 336 20.34 17.90 -6.76
C GLY A 336 19.90 16.59 -6.10
N GLU A 337 18.90 16.62 -5.22
CA GLU A 337 18.38 15.42 -4.54
C GLU A 337 17.21 14.81 -5.30
N TYR A 338 16.97 13.51 -5.12
CA TYR A 338 15.74 12.91 -5.62
C TYR A 338 14.55 13.33 -4.74
N LEU A 339 13.54 13.93 -5.39
CA LEU A 339 12.35 14.46 -4.71
C LEU A 339 11.58 13.42 -3.89
N GLY A 340 11.64 12.13 -4.28
CA GLY A 340 11.03 11.03 -3.55
C GLY A 340 11.56 10.91 -2.11
N PHE A 341 12.84 11.16 -1.86
CA PHE A 341 13.37 11.15 -0.49
C PHE A 341 12.89 12.36 0.31
N SER A 342 12.80 13.53 -0.32
CA SER A 342 12.37 14.77 0.34
C SER A 342 10.94 14.68 0.88
N MET A 343 10.07 13.84 0.30
CA MET A 343 8.71 13.64 0.80
C MET A 343 8.58 12.62 1.96
N LEU A 344 9.60 11.78 2.22
CA LEU A 344 9.46 10.66 3.15
C LEU A 344 9.10 11.08 4.58
N GLN A 345 9.67 12.18 5.07
CA GLN A 345 9.33 12.71 6.40
C GLN A 345 7.84 13.11 6.47
N PHE A 346 7.31 13.75 5.43
CA PHE A 346 5.90 14.12 5.36
C PHE A 346 5.01 12.87 5.34
N VAL A 347 5.40 11.86 4.57
CA VAL A 347 4.67 10.58 4.52
C VAL A 347 4.69 9.90 5.89
N ALA A 348 5.83 9.86 6.59
CA ALA A 348 5.95 9.25 7.92
C ALA A 348 5.13 9.98 8.98
N ASP A 349 5.09 11.32 8.97
CA ASP A 349 4.38 12.13 9.97
C ASP A 349 2.86 12.22 9.72
N SER A 350 2.35 11.84 8.55
CA SER A 350 0.92 11.93 8.22
C SER A 350 0.11 10.79 8.83
N PRO A 351 -1.22 10.89 8.96
CA PRO A 351 -2.09 9.72 9.17
C PRO A 351 -2.36 8.95 7.86
N HIS A 352 -2.85 7.70 7.96
CA HIS A 352 -3.08 6.82 6.81
C HIS A 352 -4.06 7.40 5.78
N ASP A 353 -5.11 8.08 6.24
CA ASP A 353 -6.15 8.65 5.37
C ASP A 353 -5.68 9.85 4.56
N GLU A 354 -4.60 10.54 4.95
CA GLU A 354 -4.03 11.67 4.19
C GLU A 354 -3.54 11.29 2.79
N HIS A 355 -3.46 10.00 2.45
CA HIS A 355 -3.22 9.54 1.07
C HIS A 355 -4.38 9.87 0.12
N PHE A 356 -5.54 10.22 0.66
CA PHE A 356 -6.78 10.46 -0.07
C PHE A 356 -7.30 11.89 0.12
N PRO A 357 -8.06 12.42 -0.85
CA PRO A 357 -8.72 13.71 -0.72
C PRO A 357 -9.86 13.65 0.30
N ARG A 358 -10.13 14.77 0.99
CA ARG A 358 -11.22 14.87 1.98
C ARG A 358 -12.59 14.60 1.38
N PHE A 359 -12.81 15.04 0.14
CA PHE A 359 -14.03 14.82 -0.62
C PHE A 359 -13.70 13.99 -1.87
N PRO A 360 -14.61 13.12 -2.32
CA PRO A 360 -14.38 12.41 -3.57
C PRO A 360 -14.25 13.45 -4.68
N VAL A 361 -13.14 13.44 -5.40
CA VAL A 361 -12.83 14.44 -6.42
C VAL A 361 -13.67 14.13 -7.65
N ARG A 362 -14.95 14.56 -7.63
CA ARG A 362 -15.90 14.36 -8.73
C ARG A 362 -15.73 15.35 -9.89
N SER A 363 -14.90 16.39 -9.74
CA SER A 363 -14.92 17.53 -10.68
C SER A 363 -13.58 18.21 -11.03
N ALA A 364 -12.43 17.63 -10.71
CA ALA A 364 -11.14 18.13 -11.23
C ALA A 364 -10.65 17.23 -12.37
N LYS A 365 -10.82 17.67 -13.63
CA LYS A 365 -10.39 17.03 -14.90
C LYS A 365 -9.51 15.80 -14.66
N GLU A 366 -10.08 14.61 -14.87
CA GLU A 366 -9.38 13.32 -14.81
C GLU A 366 -7.98 13.43 -15.43
N ILE A 367 -7.02 12.69 -14.87
CA ILE A 367 -5.68 12.63 -15.45
C ILE A 367 -5.82 12.26 -16.92
N SER A 368 -5.40 13.17 -17.80
CA SER A 368 -5.58 12.96 -19.23
C SER A 368 -4.79 11.73 -19.65
N ARG A 369 -5.34 10.97 -20.60
CA ARG A 369 -4.69 9.79 -21.17
C ARG A 369 -3.24 10.04 -21.61
N GLY A 370 -2.96 11.21 -22.17
CA GLY A 370 -1.59 11.62 -22.52
C GLY A 370 -0.64 11.69 -21.31
N LYS A 371 -1.11 12.17 -20.15
CA LYS A 371 -0.31 12.19 -18.92
C LYS A 371 -0.09 10.79 -18.35
N ILE A 372 -1.11 9.92 -18.41
CA ILE A 372 -0.99 8.51 -18.05
C ILE A 372 0.06 7.82 -18.94
N ALA A 373 -0.01 8.05 -20.25
CA ALA A 373 0.96 7.51 -21.20
C ALA A 373 2.38 8.00 -20.91
N VAL A 374 2.58 9.29 -20.60
CA VAL A 374 3.90 9.84 -20.21
C VAL A 374 4.44 9.16 -18.95
N ALA A 375 3.60 9.01 -17.91
CA ALA A 375 4.01 8.31 -16.69
C ALA A 375 4.38 6.84 -16.97
N PHE A 376 3.57 6.13 -17.77
CA PHE A 376 3.86 4.76 -18.19
C PHE A 376 5.19 4.66 -18.96
N ARG A 377 5.40 5.52 -19.97
CA ARG A 377 6.61 5.50 -20.79
C ARG A 377 7.84 5.70 -19.92
N ARG A 378 7.80 6.68 -19.02
CA ARG A 378 8.89 6.93 -18.06
C ARG A 378 9.21 5.70 -17.20
N ALA A 379 8.21 4.94 -16.77
CA ALA A 379 8.41 3.76 -15.94
C ALA A 379 8.92 2.53 -16.73
N TRP A 380 8.48 2.36 -17.98
CA TRP A 380 8.56 1.06 -18.66
C TRP A 380 9.18 1.07 -20.06
N ILE A 381 9.40 2.25 -20.64
CA ILE A 381 10.06 2.42 -21.92
C ILE A 381 11.35 3.18 -21.63
N ALA A 382 12.49 2.59 -21.98
CA ALA A 382 13.77 3.28 -21.83
C ALA A 382 13.65 4.68 -22.45
N GLU A 383 14.01 5.71 -21.68
CA GLU A 383 14.18 7.04 -22.27
C GLU A 383 15.23 6.89 -23.37
N PRO A 384 15.00 7.42 -24.59
CA PRO A 384 16.07 7.47 -25.58
C PRO A 384 17.25 8.16 -24.93
N GLU A 385 18.45 7.57 -25.05
CA GLU A 385 19.65 8.18 -24.51
C GLU A 385 19.68 9.66 -24.94
N PRO A 386 19.87 10.61 -24.01
CA PRO A 386 20.04 11.99 -24.41
C PRO A 386 21.16 12.01 -25.44
N PRO A 387 21.00 12.74 -26.57
CA PRO A 387 22.03 12.77 -27.61
C PRO A 387 23.34 13.10 -26.91
N THR A 388 24.28 12.16 -26.99
CA THR A 388 25.62 12.31 -26.46
C THR A 388 26.07 13.67 -26.96
N ARG A 389 26.22 14.65 -26.05
CA ARG A 389 26.90 15.89 -26.40
C ARG A 389 28.28 15.42 -26.82
N ALA A 390 28.47 15.30 -28.13
CA ALA A 390 29.78 15.13 -28.71
C ALA A 390 30.63 16.21 -28.03
N LEU A 391 31.61 15.74 -27.27
CA LEU A 391 32.68 16.58 -26.77
C LEU A 391 33.19 17.34 -28.00
N LEU A 392 32.82 18.62 -28.08
CA LEU A 392 33.48 19.55 -28.97
C LEU A 392 34.90 19.65 -28.43
N ASN A 393 35.80 18.93 -29.08
CA ASN A 393 37.24 19.19 -29.03
C ASN A 393 37.53 20.58 -29.57
#